data_AF-A0A529ARV5-F1
#
_entry.id   AF-A0A529ARV5-F1
#
_cell.length_a   1.000
_cell.length_b   1.000
_cell.length_c   1.000
_cell.angle_alpha   90.00
_cell.angle_beta   90.00
_cell.angle_gamma   90.00
#
_symmetry.space_group_name_H-M   'P 1'
#
loop_
_entity.id
_entity.type
_entity.pdbx_description
1 polymer ?
#
loop_
_entity_poly.entity_id
_entity_poly.type
_entity_poly.pdbx_seq_one_letter_code
_entity_poly.pdbx_strand_id
1 'polypeptide(L)'
;MANAQPIEIAGHQFERKTDALAFMKVMLNRYRPGDAVSAADGAFLAEALKRHPEARTKIGPGIRSFDVRSADYGTKCFWVLRIDGSEARFSYKSCV
;
A
#
# COMPACT_ATOMS: atom_id res chain seq x y z
N MET A 1 13.57 -6.31 -26.39
CA MET A 1 12.20 -6.08 -25.91
C MET A 1 12.23 -6.22 -24.40
N ALA A 2 11.77 -5.24 -23.64
CA ALA A 2 11.81 -5.32 -22.18
C ALA A 2 10.79 -6.38 -21.72
N ASN A 3 11.26 -7.49 -21.16
CA ASN A 3 10.39 -8.52 -20.61
C ASN A 3 9.58 -7.88 -19.47
N ALA A 4 8.28 -7.70 -19.68
CA ALA A 4 7.36 -7.36 -18.61
C ALA A 4 7.33 -8.57 -17.67
N GLN A 5 7.93 -8.44 -16.49
CA GLN A 5 7.82 -9.47 -15.46
C GLN A 5 6.45 -9.31 -14.80
N PRO A 6 5.61 -10.35 -14.82
CA PRO A 6 4.33 -10.30 -14.12
C PRO A 6 4.57 -10.13 -12.62
N ILE A 7 3.73 -9.32 -11.99
CA ILE A 7 3.80 -8.98 -10.58
C ILE A 7 2.57 -9.56 -9.91
N GLU A 8 2.80 -10.42 -8.92
CA GLU A 8 1.74 -10.92 -8.06
C GLU A 8 1.72 -10.19 -6.71
N ILE A 9 0.54 -9.69 -6.31
CA ILE A 9 0.30 -9.10 -4.99
C ILE A 9 -1.05 -9.61 -4.49
N ALA A 10 -1.06 -10.29 -3.33
CA ALA A 10 -2.28 -10.85 -2.73
C ALA A 10 -3.14 -11.68 -3.71
N GLY A 11 -2.51 -12.48 -4.58
CA GLY A 11 -3.20 -13.29 -5.60
C GLY A 11 -3.66 -12.50 -6.84
N HIS A 12 -3.48 -11.18 -6.89
CA HIS A 12 -3.71 -10.39 -8.10
C HIS A 12 -2.48 -10.45 -9.00
N GLN A 13 -2.66 -10.93 -10.23
CA GLN A 13 -1.65 -10.94 -11.28
C GLN A 13 -1.72 -9.62 -12.08
N PHE A 14 -0.61 -8.91 -12.14
CA PHE A 14 -0.45 -7.71 -12.97
C PHE A 14 0.59 -8.00 -14.04
N GLU A 15 0.23 -7.82 -15.32
CA GLU A 15 1.16 -8.04 -16.44
C GLU A 15 2.34 -7.07 -16.38
N ARG A 16 2.10 -5.83 -15.91
CA ARG A 16 3.11 -4.78 -15.84
C ARG A 16 3.10 -4.08 -14.48
N LYS A 17 4.27 -3.59 -14.10
CA LYS A 17 4.44 -2.67 -12.95
C LYS A 17 3.49 -1.48 -12.99
N THR A 18 3.26 -0.90 -14.18
CA THR A 18 2.32 0.21 -14.35
C THR A 18 0.89 -0.14 -13.97
N ASP A 19 0.47 -1.39 -14.18
CA ASP A 19 -0.90 -1.83 -13.94
C ASP A 19 -1.13 -2.00 -12.44
N ALA A 20 -0.16 -2.59 -11.72
CA ALA A 20 -0.18 -2.66 -10.26
C ALA A 20 -0.18 -1.25 -9.61
N LEU A 21 0.60 -0.32 -10.15
CA LEU A 21 0.61 1.07 -9.70
C LEU A 21 -0.73 1.77 -9.96
N ALA A 22 -1.33 1.54 -11.13
CA ALA A 22 -2.64 2.10 -11.47
C ALA A 22 -3.74 1.54 -10.57
N PHE A 23 -3.72 0.24 -10.28
CA PHE A 23 -4.64 -0.42 -9.36
C PHE A 23 -4.58 0.20 -7.96
N MET A 24 -3.38 0.33 -7.38
CA MET A 24 -3.22 0.95 -6.06
C MET A 24 -3.56 2.44 -6.06
N LYS A 25 -3.34 3.16 -7.17
CA LYS A 25 -3.76 4.56 -7.31
C LYS A 25 -5.29 4.69 -7.31
N VAL A 26 -5.99 3.80 -8.03
CA VAL A 26 -7.46 3.77 -8.04
C VAL A 26 -7.99 3.47 -6.65
N MET A 27 -7.43 2.46 -5.97
CA MET A 27 -7.75 2.10 -4.59
C MET A 27 -7.58 3.30 -3.64
N LEU A 28 -6.41 3.95 -3.64
CA LEU A 28 -6.13 5.14 -2.82
C LEU A 28 -7.13 6.28 -3.06
N ASN A 29 -7.57 6.45 -4.32
CA ASN A 29 -8.49 7.52 -4.68
C ASN A 29 -9.94 7.29 -4.22
N ARG A 30 -10.31 6.06 -3.87
CA ARG A 30 -11.63 5.75 -3.28
C ARG A 30 -11.80 6.33 -1.87
N TYR A 31 -10.70 6.54 -1.17
CA TYR A 31 -10.66 7.01 0.21
C TYR A 31 -10.37 8.52 0.28
N ARG A 32 -10.98 9.18 1.26
CA ARG A 32 -10.68 10.55 1.67
C ARG A 32 -9.57 10.55 2.73
N PRO A 33 -8.83 11.65 2.88
CA PRO A 33 -7.92 11.80 4.01
C PRO A 33 -8.67 11.68 5.34
N GLY A 34 -8.20 10.81 6.22
CA GLY A 34 -8.84 10.44 7.48
C GLY A 34 -9.67 9.17 7.43
N ASP A 35 -9.92 8.61 6.24
CA ASP A 35 -10.68 7.36 6.10
C ASP A 35 -9.83 6.15 6.48
N ALA A 36 -10.44 5.23 7.23
CA ALA A 36 -9.92 3.89 7.42
C ALA A 36 -10.10 3.05 6.15
N VAL A 37 -9.07 2.30 5.78
CA VAL A 37 -9.11 1.37 4.66
C VAL A 37 -9.94 0.15 5.06
N SER A 38 -10.80 -0.33 4.15
CA SER A 38 -11.62 -1.53 4.39
C SER A 38 -10.75 -2.78 4.62
N ALA A 39 -11.28 -3.78 5.30
CA ALA A 39 -10.53 -5.02 5.59
C ALA A 39 -10.04 -5.74 4.33
N ALA A 40 -10.84 -5.75 3.25
CA ALA A 40 -10.47 -6.38 1.97
C ALA A 40 -9.27 -5.66 1.32
N ASP A 41 -9.35 -4.33 1.25
CA ASP A 41 -8.29 -3.49 0.73
C ASP A 41 -7.04 -3.54 1.63
N GLY A 42 -7.23 -3.63 2.95
CA GLY A 42 -6.16 -3.78 3.95
C GLY A 42 -5.38 -5.10 3.79
N ALA A 43 -6.06 -6.20 3.48
CA ALA A 43 -5.40 -7.48 3.20
C ALA A 43 -4.47 -7.38 1.98
N PHE A 44 -4.93 -6.71 0.92
CA PHE A 44 -4.09 -6.44 -0.25
C PHE A 44 -2.88 -5.55 0.12
N LEU A 45 -3.11 -4.47 0.88
CA LEU A 45 -2.04 -3.56 1.31
C LEU A 45 -1.01 -4.23 2.21
N ALA A 46 -1.40 -5.19 3.04
CA ALA A 46 -0.48 -5.96 3.86
C ALA A 46 0.51 -6.76 3.00
N GLU A 47 0.05 -7.45 1.95
CA GLU A 47 0.93 -8.16 1.02
C GLU A 47 1.76 -7.20 0.16
N ALA A 48 1.18 -6.07 -0.26
CA ALA A 48 1.92 -5.03 -0.97
C ALA A 48 3.07 -4.48 -0.09
N LEU A 49 2.80 -4.19 1.18
CA LEU A 49 3.77 -3.62 2.11
C LEU A 49 4.96 -4.55 2.36
N LYS A 50 4.78 -5.87 2.33
CA LYS A 50 5.88 -6.85 2.45
C LYS A 50 6.92 -6.73 1.34
N ARG A 51 6.54 -6.18 0.19
CA ARG A 51 7.43 -5.94 -0.97
C ARG A 51 8.22 -4.64 -0.86
N HIS A 52 7.90 -3.79 0.12
CA HIS A 52 8.60 -2.53 0.33
C HIS A 52 10.06 -2.78 0.77
N PRO A 53 11.07 -2.02 0.28
CA PRO A 53 12.46 -2.18 0.71
C PRO A 53 12.65 -2.07 2.23
N GLU A 54 11.86 -1.21 2.86
CA GLU A 54 11.81 -1.04 4.32
C GLU A 54 10.66 -1.81 5.00
N ALA A 55 10.15 -2.91 4.41
CA ALA A 55 8.98 -3.63 4.90
C ALA A 55 9.08 -3.95 6.40
N ARG A 56 10.22 -4.47 6.85
CA ARG A 56 10.46 -4.80 8.27
C ARG A 56 10.26 -3.60 9.19
N THR A 57 10.76 -2.44 8.79
CA THR A 57 10.63 -1.19 9.55
C THR A 57 9.21 -0.66 9.51
N LYS A 58 8.54 -0.71 8.35
CA LYS A 58 7.16 -0.20 8.20
C LYS A 58 6.15 -1.07 8.94
N ILE A 59 6.26 -2.39 8.84
CA ILE A 59 5.41 -3.36 9.54
C ILE A 59 5.66 -3.32 11.05
N GLY A 60 6.93 -3.20 11.46
CA GLY A 60 7.31 -3.14 12.87
C GLY A 60 6.81 -4.37 13.64
N PRO A 61 6.15 -4.22 14.80
CA PRO A 61 5.64 -5.34 15.59
C PRO A 61 4.40 -6.02 14.98
N GLY A 62 3.75 -5.41 13.97
CA GLY A 62 2.57 -5.97 13.33
C GLY A 62 1.61 -4.91 12.84
N ILE A 63 0.80 -5.26 11.83
CA ILE A 63 -0.21 -4.40 11.22
C ILE A 63 -1.53 -4.57 11.97
N ARG A 64 -2.11 -3.45 12.45
CA ARG A 64 -3.47 -3.42 13.01
C ARG A 64 -4.49 -3.06 11.93
N SER A 65 -4.26 -1.98 11.21
CA SER A 65 -5.13 -1.46 10.15
C SER A 65 -4.37 -0.48 9.26
N PHE A 66 -5.05 0.04 8.24
CA PHE A 66 -4.52 1.07 7.37
C PHE A 66 -5.46 2.27 7.30
N ASP A 67 -4.87 3.45 7.18
CA ASP A 67 -5.59 4.70 6.93
C ASP A 67 -5.08 5.36 5.65
N VAL A 68 -5.91 6.21 5.05
CA VAL A 68 -5.48 7.15 4.03
C VAL A 68 -5.38 8.54 4.65
N ARG A 69 -4.23 9.20 4.53
CA ARG A 69 -4.06 10.58 5.00
C ARG A 69 -3.44 11.45 3.92
N SER A 70 -3.61 12.76 4.08
CA SER A 70 -2.94 13.75 3.27
C SER A 70 -1.43 13.67 3.50
N ALA A 71 -0.69 13.71 2.40
CA ALA A 71 0.74 13.91 2.37
C ALA A 71 1.02 15.33 1.84
N ASP A 72 2.28 15.63 1.59
CA ASP A 72 2.72 16.93 1.09
C ASP A 72 2.02 17.30 -0.23
N TYR A 73 1.81 18.60 -0.46
CA TYR A 73 1.25 19.16 -1.70
C TYR A 73 -0.14 18.62 -2.09
N GLY A 74 -0.98 18.28 -1.11
CA GLY A 74 -2.35 17.81 -1.36
C GLY A 74 -2.44 16.39 -1.92
N THR A 75 -1.35 15.64 -1.88
CA THR A 75 -1.34 14.22 -2.27
C THR A 75 -1.89 13.34 -1.16
N LYS A 76 -2.25 12.10 -1.47
CA LYS A 76 -2.71 11.08 -0.51
C LYS A 76 -1.69 9.96 -0.42
N CYS A 77 -1.52 9.36 0.76
CA CYS A 77 -0.70 8.15 0.94
C CYS A 77 -1.35 7.22 1.98
N PHE A 78 -0.93 5.96 1.95
CA PHE A 78 -1.33 4.98 2.94
C PHE A 78 -0.48 5.10 4.19
N TRP A 79 -1.13 4.89 5.33
CA TRP A 79 -0.53 4.82 6.65
C TRP A 79 -0.84 3.46 7.23
N VAL A 80 0.18 2.81 7.77
CA VAL A 80 0.00 1.60 8.58
C VAL A 80 -0.14 2.02 10.04
N LEU A 81 -1.25 1.63 10.65
CA LEU A 81 -1.44 1.66 12.09
C LEU A 81 -0.98 0.32 12.64
N ARG A 82 -0.03 0.35 13.58
CA ARG A 82 0.58 -0.85 14.14
C ARG A 82 -0.11 -1.30 15.42
N ILE A 83 0.13 -2.54 15.82
CA ILE A 83 -0.46 -3.12 17.03
C ILE A 83 0.03 -2.47 18.33
N ASP A 84 1.21 -1.86 18.32
CA ASP A 84 1.79 -1.12 19.44
C ASP A 84 1.29 0.33 19.53
N GLY A 85 0.38 0.73 18.64
CA GLY A 85 -0.15 2.09 18.55
C GLY A 85 0.75 3.07 17.78
N SER A 86 1.94 2.65 17.35
CA SER A 86 2.76 3.45 16.46
C SER A 86 2.22 3.44 15.03
N GLU A 87 2.62 4.41 14.23
CA GLU A 87 2.16 4.54 12.85
C GLU A 87 3.31 4.88 11.90
N ALA A 88 3.16 4.48 10.64
CA ALA A 88 4.12 4.84 9.61
C ALA A 88 3.45 5.07 8.26
N ARG A 89 3.87 6.12 7.55
CA ARG A 89 3.50 6.31 6.16
C ARG A 89 4.34 5.45 5.22
N PHE A 90 3.75 5.02 4.13
CA PHE A 90 4.46 4.38 3.02
C PHE A 90 3.85 4.78 1.68
N SER A 91 4.68 4.75 0.64
CA SER A 91 4.24 4.98 -0.73
C SER A 91 3.96 3.64 -1.40
N TYR A 92 2.79 3.49 -2.00
CA TYR A 92 2.47 2.31 -2.79
C TYR A 92 3.43 2.14 -3.98
N LYS A 93 4.05 3.23 -4.45
CA LYS A 93 5.04 3.19 -5.53
C LYS A 93 6.29 2.38 -5.17
N SER A 94 6.61 2.29 -3.87
CA SER A 94 7.75 1.53 -3.37
C SER A 94 7.40 0.06 -3.10
N CYS A 95 6.12 -0.35 -3.26
CA CYS A 95 5.65 -1.72 -3.06
C CYS A 95 5.61 -2.55 -4.37
N VAL A 96 5.75 -1.88 -5.51
CA VAL A 96 5.82 -2.47 -6.87
C VAL A 96 7.20 -2.19 -7.43
#